data_AF-A0A925WKE5-F1
#
_entry.id   AF-A0A925WKE5-F1
#
_cell.length_a   1.000
_cell.length_b   1.000
_cell.length_c   1.000
_cell.angle_alpha   90.00
_cell.angle_beta   90.00
_cell.angle_gamma   90.00
#
_symmetry.space_group_name_H-M   'P 1'
#
loop_
_entity.id
_entity.type
_entity.pdbx_description
1 polymer ?
#
loop_
_entity_poly.entity_id
_entity_poly.type
_entity_poly.pdbx_seq_one_letter_code
_entity_poly.pdbx_strand_id
1 'polypeptide(L)'
;MPVSWENCPTDTRVQVEGVITGCQAALGDDLTAVYLYGSLAMGCFNPALSDVNLMLVTAQPLSAPQSDALAQAVHALDGQPHALDVTVIEQAQLDPWQHPPTAAWRSQAAWHTDTDLTARLVMARERGIALLGEPLYTLLPDVPSEDFIDGLLNIFDSVQGKLQQQPVNSVLTMCRVCWYLA
;
A
#
# COMPACT_ATOMS: atom_id res chain seq x y z
N MET A 1 -8.66 -2.39 -23.06
CA MET A 1 -9.24 -2.91 -21.79
C MET A 1 -8.67 -2.08 -20.66
N PRO A 2 -9.39 -1.88 -19.55
CA PRO A 2 -8.79 -1.30 -18.34
C PRO A 2 -7.57 -2.12 -17.92
N VAL A 3 -6.51 -1.46 -17.48
CA VAL A 3 -5.27 -2.14 -17.08
C VAL A 3 -5.41 -2.63 -15.63
N SER A 4 -5.27 -3.93 -15.43
CA SER A 4 -5.26 -4.66 -14.16
C SER A 4 -3.94 -5.43 -14.02
N TRP A 5 -3.74 -6.08 -12.87
CA TRP A 5 -2.62 -7.01 -12.69
C TRP A 5 -2.58 -8.10 -13.78
N GLU A 6 -3.71 -8.63 -14.23
CA GLU A 6 -3.74 -9.76 -15.17
C GLU A 6 -3.28 -9.40 -16.59
N ASN A 7 -3.42 -8.12 -16.98
CA ASN A 7 -3.11 -7.64 -18.32
C ASN A 7 -2.13 -6.46 -18.33
N CYS A 8 -1.41 -6.23 -17.23
CA CYS A 8 -0.45 -5.15 -17.13
C CYS A 8 0.72 -5.30 -18.11
N PRO A 9 1.35 -4.19 -18.52
CA PRO A 9 2.57 -4.23 -19.32
C PRO A 9 3.66 -5.11 -18.67
N THR A 10 4.46 -5.78 -19.50
CA THR A 10 5.46 -6.74 -19.03
C THR A 10 6.50 -6.10 -18.09
N ASP A 11 6.94 -4.89 -18.38
CA ASP A 11 7.86 -4.12 -17.54
C ASP A 11 7.27 -3.80 -16.15
N THR A 12 5.96 -3.52 -16.07
CA THR A 12 5.23 -3.30 -14.82
C THR A 12 5.23 -4.57 -13.97
N ARG A 13 4.95 -5.72 -14.59
CA ARG A 13 5.01 -7.02 -13.92
C ARG A 13 6.41 -7.35 -13.42
N VAL A 14 7.42 -7.15 -14.28
CA VAL A 14 8.84 -7.35 -13.94
C VAL A 14 9.27 -6.46 -12.77
N GLN A 15 8.82 -5.20 -12.74
CA GLN A 15 9.09 -4.28 -11.63
C GLN A 15 8.53 -4.83 -10.30
N VAL A 16 7.24 -5.20 -10.28
CA VAL A 16 6.57 -5.74 -9.08
C VAL A 16 7.25 -7.03 -8.60
N GLU A 17 7.50 -7.98 -9.50
CA GLU A 17 8.15 -9.25 -9.16
C GLU A 17 9.60 -9.04 -8.69
N GLY A 18 10.30 -8.06 -9.26
CA GLY A 18 11.63 -7.63 -8.81
C GLY A 18 11.62 -7.07 -7.39
N VAL A 19 10.65 -6.20 -7.07
CA VAL A 19 10.51 -5.64 -5.70
C VAL A 19 10.23 -6.76 -4.71
N ILE A 20 9.34 -7.68 -5.03
CA ILE A 20 9.03 -8.85 -4.18
C ILE A 20 10.30 -9.67 -3.93
N THR A 21 11.04 -9.99 -4.98
CA THR A 21 12.28 -10.77 -4.89
C THR A 21 13.32 -10.06 -4.01
N GLY A 22 13.50 -8.74 -4.20
CA GLY A 22 14.42 -7.94 -3.38
C GLY A 22 14.00 -7.88 -1.92
N CYS A 23 12.71 -7.74 -1.63
CA CYS A 23 12.18 -7.74 -0.27
C CYS A 23 12.30 -9.12 0.39
N GLN A 24 12.08 -10.22 -0.34
CA GLN A 24 12.32 -11.57 0.16
C GLN A 24 13.79 -11.78 0.52
N ALA A 25 14.72 -11.27 -0.29
CA ALA A 25 16.15 -11.34 0.02
C ALA A 25 16.53 -10.48 1.25
N ALA A 26 15.89 -9.32 1.43
CA ALA A 26 16.16 -8.40 2.53
C ALA A 26 15.58 -8.88 3.87
N LEU A 27 14.38 -9.47 3.84
CA LEU A 27 13.61 -9.81 5.03
C LEU A 27 13.64 -11.30 5.38
N GLY A 28 13.95 -12.17 4.41
CA GLY A 28 13.96 -13.62 4.59
C GLY A 28 12.59 -14.15 5.02
N ASP A 29 12.61 -15.08 5.99
CA ASP A 29 11.40 -15.73 6.52
C ASP A 29 10.47 -14.77 7.28
N ASP A 30 10.95 -13.57 7.64
CA ASP A 30 10.10 -12.57 8.29
C ASP A 30 9.07 -11.97 7.34
N LEU A 31 9.27 -11.98 6.01
CA LEU A 31 8.27 -11.52 5.05
C LEU A 31 7.21 -12.60 4.82
N THR A 32 6.06 -12.46 5.48
CA THR A 32 5.00 -13.49 5.47
C THR A 32 3.98 -13.30 4.36
N ALA A 33 3.76 -12.06 3.92
CA ALA A 33 2.81 -11.77 2.85
C ALA A 33 3.15 -10.49 2.07
N VAL A 34 2.68 -10.44 0.82
CA VAL A 34 2.75 -9.26 -0.04
C VAL A 34 1.41 -9.08 -0.74
N TYR A 35 0.84 -7.88 -0.64
CA TYR A 35 -0.42 -7.52 -1.27
C TYR A 35 -0.24 -6.36 -2.24
N LEU A 36 -0.72 -6.56 -3.46
CA LEU A 36 -0.94 -5.48 -4.41
C LEU A 36 -2.32 -4.89 -4.18
N TYR A 37 -2.43 -3.57 -4.14
CA TYR A 37 -3.72 -2.89 -4.02
C TYR A 37 -3.74 -1.62 -4.88
N GLY A 38 -4.78 -0.81 -4.72
CA GLY A 38 -4.95 0.42 -5.49
C GLY A 38 -5.30 0.14 -6.96
N SER A 39 -4.93 1.08 -7.83
CA SER A 39 -5.44 1.11 -9.22
C SER A 39 -5.09 -0.13 -10.04
N LEU A 40 -3.91 -0.75 -9.82
CA LEU A 40 -3.49 -1.97 -10.51
C LEU A 40 -4.27 -3.20 -10.09
N ALA A 41 -4.60 -3.33 -8.80
CA ALA A 41 -5.48 -4.41 -8.33
C ALA A 41 -6.93 -4.19 -8.77
N MET A 42 -7.39 -2.94 -8.80
CA MET A 42 -8.78 -2.59 -9.11
C MET A 42 -9.12 -2.52 -10.60
N GLY A 43 -8.14 -2.75 -11.48
CA GLY A 43 -8.35 -2.72 -12.93
C GLY A 43 -8.61 -1.31 -13.48
N CYS A 44 -8.03 -0.28 -12.87
CA CYS A 44 -8.12 1.11 -13.34
C CYS A 44 -6.74 1.79 -13.41
N PHE A 45 -5.68 1.00 -13.56
CA PHE A 45 -4.31 1.48 -13.64
C PHE A 45 -4.08 2.32 -14.89
N ASN A 46 -3.41 3.45 -14.73
CA ASN A 46 -2.94 4.27 -15.82
C ASN A 46 -1.41 4.14 -15.92
N PRO A 47 -0.86 3.43 -16.91
CA PRO A 47 0.58 3.22 -17.04
C PRO A 47 1.42 4.50 -17.16
N ALA A 48 0.81 5.65 -17.47
CA ALA A 48 1.54 6.91 -17.57
C ALA A 48 1.53 7.72 -16.26
N LEU A 49 0.64 7.43 -15.31
CA LEU A 49 0.37 8.31 -14.16
C LEU A 49 0.25 7.58 -12.82
N SER A 50 -0.13 6.30 -12.82
CA SER A 50 -0.40 5.53 -11.61
C SER A 50 0.90 5.04 -10.97
N ASP A 51 0.93 5.06 -9.66
CA ASP A 51 1.92 4.36 -8.84
C ASP A 51 1.52 2.89 -8.63
N VAL A 52 2.51 2.09 -8.26
CA VAL A 52 2.32 0.70 -7.83
C VAL A 52 2.28 0.69 -6.31
N ASN A 53 1.16 0.18 -5.75
CA ASN A 53 0.90 0.18 -4.31
C ASN A 53 1.09 -1.23 -3.73
N LEU A 54 2.08 -1.40 -2.86
CA LEU A 54 2.38 -2.68 -2.22
C LEU A 54 2.28 -2.58 -0.70
N MET A 55 1.70 -3.60 -0.09
CA MET A 55 1.64 -3.77 1.36
C MET A 55 2.31 -5.08 1.75
N LEU A 56 3.37 -4.98 2.53
CA LEU A 56 4.15 -6.12 3.00
C LEU A 56 3.80 -6.37 4.46
N VAL A 57 3.69 -7.64 4.84
CA VAL A 57 3.47 -8.04 6.22
C VAL A 57 4.70 -8.77 6.74
N THR A 58 5.19 -8.36 7.90
CA THR A 58 6.29 -9.05 8.60
C THR A 58 5.83 -9.77 9.85
N ALA A 59 6.40 -10.95 10.10
CA ALA A 59 6.13 -11.71 11.32
C ALA A 59 6.66 -11.00 12.58
N GLN A 60 7.77 -10.28 12.47
CA GLN A 60 8.48 -9.61 13.56
C GLN A 60 8.82 -8.16 13.19
N PRO A 61 9.13 -7.31 14.20
CA PRO A 61 9.64 -5.97 13.96
C PRO A 61 10.92 -5.96 13.13
N LEU A 62 11.02 -4.98 12.22
CA LEU A 62 12.20 -4.83 11.38
C LEU A 62 13.44 -4.47 12.22
N SER A 63 14.51 -5.24 12.05
CA SER A 63 15.83 -4.80 12.49
C SER A 63 16.37 -3.68 11.60
N ALA A 64 17.29 -2.86 12.11
CA ALA A 64 17.91 -1.79 11.32
C ALA A 64 18.56 -2.31 10.01
N PRO A 65 19.31 -3.43 9.99
CA PRO A 65 19.85 -3.98 8.74
C PRO A 65 18.77 -4.42 7.75
N GLN A 66 17.66 -5.00 8.23
CA GLN A 66 16.53 -5.38 7.37
C GLN A 66 15.85 -4.15 6.78
N SER A 67 15.64 -3.10 7.58
CA SER A 67 15.08 -1.82 7.13
C SER A 67 15.95 -1.16 6.06
N ASP A 68 17.27 -1.14 6.24
CA ASP A 68 18.22 -0.60 5.28
C ASP A 68 18.26 -1.42 3.97
N ALA A 69 18.26 -2.76 4.08
CA ALA A 69 18.26 -3.64 2.91
C ALA A 69 16.94 -3.55 2.12
N LEU A 70 15.81 -3.46 2.82
CA LEU A 70 14.50 -3.23 2.25
C LEU A 70 14.46 -1.90 1.49
N ALA A 71 14.94 -0.82 2.12
CA ALA A 71 14.96 0.49 1.49
C ALA A 71 15.80 0.49 0.20
N GLN A 72 16.95 -0.19 0.20
CA GLN A 72 17.78 -0.37 -0.98
C GLN A 72 17.08 -1.18 -2.08
N ALA A 73 16.40 -2.28 -1.72
CA ALA A 73 15.67 -3.12 -2.66
C ALA A 73 14.53 -2.36 -3.34
N VAL A 74 13.74 -1.61 -2.57
CA VAL A 74 12.63 -0.80 -3.10
C VAL A 74 13.18 0.35 -3.96
N HIS A 75 14.19 1.07 -3.46
CA HIS A 75 14.77 2.21 -4.19
C HIS A 75 15.40 1.81 -5.54
N ALA A 76 16.03 0.63 -5.62
CA ALA A 76 16.66 0.15 -6.84
C ALA A 76 15.69 -0.01 -8.03
N LEU A 77 14.39 -0.20 -7.75
CA LEU A 77 13.35 -0.42 -8.75
C LEU A 77 12.32 0.72 -8.80
N ASP A 78 12.43 1.72 -7.92
CA ASP A 78 11.52 2.87 -7.92
C ASP A 78 11.67 3.69 -9.22
N GLY A 79 10.54 4.09 -9.80
CA GLY A 79 10.50 4.82 -11.06
C GLY A 79 10.85 3.99 -12.30
N GLN A 80 10.86 2.65 -12.20
CA GLN A 80 11.30 1.75 -13.29
C GLN A 80 10.28 0.63 -13.57
N PRO A 81 9.17 0.90 -14.29
CA PRO A 81 8.80 2.20 -14.86
C PRO A 81 7.95 3.08 -13.93
N HIS A 82 7.33 2.53 -12.89
CA HIS A 82 6.37 3.27 -12.07
C HIS A 82 6.97 3.73 -10.74
N ALA A 83 6.44 4.82 -10.19
CA ALA A 83 6.70 5.14 -8.79
C ALA A 83 6.15 4.01 -7.89
N LEU A 84 6.86 3.70 -6.81
CA LEU A 84 6.51 2.68 -5.84
C LEU A 84 6.00 3.32 -4.55
N ASP A 85 4.82 2.89 -4.10
CA ASP A 85 4.30 3.17 -2.77
C ASP A 85 4.23 1.87 -1.97
N VAL A 86 5.24 1.66 -1.14
CA VAL A 86 5.45 0.43 -0.37
C VAL A 86 5.29 0.74 1.10
N THR A 87 4.40 0.01 1.78
CA THR A 87 4.20 0.08 3.22
C THR A 87 4.44 -1.29 3.84
N VAL A 88 5.24 -1.34 4.91
CA VAL A 88 5.46 -2.56 5.71
C VAL A 88 4.70 -2.44 7.01
N ILE A 89 3.99 -3.51 7.37
CA ILE A 89 3.17 -3.61 8.57
C ILE A 89 3.57 -4.88 9.31
N GLU A 90 3.77 -4.77 10.62
CA GLU A 90 3.97 -5.96 11.45
C GLU A 90 2.64 -6.70 11.60
N GLN A 91 2.66 -8.03 11.53
CA GLN A 91 1.44 -8.84 11.64
C GLN A 91 0.67 -8.58 12.94
N ALA A 92 1.37 -8.21 14.02
CA ALA A 92 0.78 -7.83 15.30
C ALA A 92 -0.10 -6.56 15.25
N GLN A 93 -0.01 -5.75 14.18
CA GLN A 93 -0.87 -4.60 13.94
C GLN A 93 -2.22 -4.99 13.27
N LEU A 94 -2.36 -6.23 12.80
CA LEU A 94 -3.54 -6.70 12.07
C LEU A 94 -4.53 -7.44 12.97
N ASP A 95 -4.03 -8.26 13.91
CA ASP A 95 -4.86 -9.05 14.83
C ASP A 95 -4.15 -9.23 16.21
N PRO A 96 -4.75 -8.78 17.33
CA PRO A 96 -6.02 -8.07 17.43
C PRO A 96 -5.95 -6.65 16.84
N TRP A 97 -7.01 -6.23 16.14
CA TRP A 97 -7.12 -4.91 15.52
C TRP A 97 -7.00 -3.77 16.54
N GLN A 98 -6.17 -2.77 16.21
CA GLN A 98 -6.00 -1.53 16.96
C GLN A 98 -5.97 -0.35 16.00
N HIS A 99 -6.70 0.72 16.33
CA HIS A 99 -6.80 1.91 15.51
C HIS A 99 -6.20 3.14 16.24
N PRO A 100 -5.39 3.98 15.55
CA PRO A 100 -4.83 3.74 14.22
C PRO A 100 -3.70 2.70 14.26
N PRO A 101 -3.54 1.85 13.22
CA PRO A 101 -2.40 0.96 13.10
C PRO A 101 -1.15 1.77 12.72
N THR A 102 0.03 1.24 13.05
CA THR A 102 1.31 1.87 12.69
C THR A 102 2.03 1.10 11.60
N ALA A 103 2.70 1.83 10.70
CA ALA A 103 3.61 1.23 9.74
C ALA A 103 4.99 1.01 10.36
N ALA A 104 5.58 -0.15 10.12
CA ALA A 104 6.99 -0.41 10.49
C ALA A 104 7.96 0.34 9.57
N TRP A 105 7.57 0.53 8.29
CA TRP A 105 8.37 1.24 7.30
C TRP A 105 7.50 1.71 6.12
N ARG A 106 7.87 2.83 5.47
CA ARG A 106 7.21 3.34 4.25
C ARG A 106 8.21 3.94 3.27
N SER A 107 8.04 3.70 1.98
CA SER A 107 8.83 4.35 0.92
C SER A 107 8.53 5.84 0.80
N GLN A 108 7.28 6.23 1.03
CA GLN A 108 6.79 7.61 0.89
C GLN A 108 6.40 8.23 2.24
N ALA A 109 7.23 8.04 3.29
CA ALA A 109 6.91 8.50 4.66
C ALA A 109 6.58 10.00 4.76
N ALA A 110 7.16 10.86 3.92
CA ALA A 110 6.86 12.30 3.90
C ALA A 110 5.43 12.62 3.41
N TRP A 111 4.80 11.69 2.71
CA TRP A 111 3.48 11.85 2.09
C TRP A 111 2.39 11.10 2.85
N HIS A 112 2.72 10.32 3.87
CA HIS A 112 1.77 9.49 4.59
C HIS A 112 1.82 9.69 6.09
N THR A 113 0.70 9.41 6.74
CA THR A 113 0.55 9.36 8.20
C THR A 113 0.05 7.99 8.60
N ASP A 114 0.32 7.54 9.83
CA ASP A 114 -0.25 6.28 10.31
C ASP A 114 -1.79 6.29 10.34
N THR A 115 -2.39 7.47 10.43
CA THR A 115 -3.85 7.63 10.37
C THR A 115 -4.45 7.32 8.99
N ASP A 116 -3.69 7.44 7.89
CA ASP A 116 -4.17 7.04 6.56
C ASP A 116 -4.16 5.53 6.35
N LEU A 117 -3.45 4.79 7.22
CA LEU A 117 -3.17 3.37 7.03
C LEU A 117 -4.41 2.52 7.16
N THR A 118 -5.35 2.91 8.04
CA THR A 118 -6.62 2.21 8.23
C THR A 118 -7.38 2.08 6.91
N ALA A 119 -7.56 3.19 6.18
CA ALA A 119 -8.26 3.17 4.91
C ALA A 119 -7.51 2.39 3.83
N ARG A 120 -6.18 2.43 3.83
CA ARG A 120 -5.35 1.65 2.90
C ARG A 120 -5.44 0.15 3.17
N LEU A 121 -5.43 -0.26 4.45
CA LEU A 121 -5.61 -1.64 4.90
C LEU A 121 -6.98 -2.19 4.50
N VAL A 122 -8.05 -1.42 4.75
CA VAL A 122 -9.40 -1.80 4.32
C VAL A 122 -9.45 -1.96 2.80
N MET A 123 -8.89 -1.02 2.03
CA MET A 123 -8.84 -1.13 0.57
C MET A 123 -8.04 -2.35 0.08
N ALA A 124 -6.89 -2.63 0.70
CA ALA A 124 -6.08 -3.80 0.39
C ALA A 124 -6.80 -5.12 0.76
N ARG A 125 -7.57 -5.12 1.85
CA ARG A 125 -8.35 -6.27 2.29
C ARG A 125 -9.49 -6.60 1.33
N GLU A 126 -10.25 -5.58 0.96
CA GLU A 126 -11.46 -5.74 0.15
C GLU A 126 -11.17 -5.92 -1.35
N ARG A 127 -10.10 -5.29 -1.85
CA ARG A 127 -9.83 -5.15 -3.29
C ARG A 127 -8.39 -5.49 -3.68
N GLY A 128 -7.54 -5.88 -2.74
CA GLY A 128 -6.16 -6.25 -3.03
C GLY A 128 -6.03 -7.66 -3.59
N ILE A 129 -4.83 -7.94 -4.11
CA ILE A 129 -4.42 -9.23 -4.65
C ILE A 129 -3.24 -9.72 -3.80
N ALA A 130 -3.35 -10.91 -3.23
CA ALA A 130 -2.22 -11.59 -2.59
C ALA A 130 -1.24 -12.04 -3.68
N LEU A 131 -0.03 -11.47 -3.64
CA LEU A 131 1.09 -11.89 -4.48
C LEU A 131 2.01 -12.89 -3.75
N LEU A 132 1.99 -12.85 -2.43
CA LEU A 132 2.62 -13.81 -1.52
C LEU A 132 1.74 -13.96 -0.27
N GLY A 133 1.64 -15.18 0.25
CA GLY A 133 0.87 -15.48 1.46
C GLY A 133 -0.62 -15.71 1.20
N GLU A 134 -1.38 -15.86 2.27
CA GLU A 134 -2.84 -15.98 2.23
C GLU A 134 -3.50 -14.61 1.95
N PRO A 135 -4.76 -14.57 1.51
CA PRO A 135 -5.49 -13.32 1.31
C PRO A 135 -5.55 -12.46 2.58
N LEU A 136 -5.44 -11.12 2.47
CA LEU A 136 -5.34 -10.24 3.64
C LEU A 136 -6.51 -10.35 4.62
N TYR A 137 -7.72 -10.71 4.14
CA TYR A 137 -8.88 -10.94 5.02
C TYR A 137 -8.70 -12.10 6.01
N THR A 138 -7.70 -12.98 5.81
CA THR A 138 -7.37 -14.04 6.76
C THR A 138 -6.47 -13.55 7.90
N LEU A 139 -5.77 -12.43 7.72
CA LEU A 139 -4.89 -11.81 8.73
C LEU A 139 -5.52 -10.58 9.38
N LEU A 140 -6.35 -9.84 8.62
CA LEU A 140 -7.05 -8.65 9.07
C LEU A 140 -8.55 -8.96 9.21
N PRO A 141 -9.10 -9.01 10.43
CA PRO A 141 -10.55 -9.14 10.64
C PRO A 141 -11.31 -7.95 10.05
N ASP A 142 -12.64 -8.01 10.09
CA ASP A 142 -13.46 -6.86 9.68
C ASP A 142 -13.11 -5.63 10.54
N VAL A 143 -12.70 -4.54 9.89
CA VAL A 143 -12.39 -3.26 10.55
C VAL A 143 -13.70 -2.52 10.83
N PRO A 144 -13.91 -2.00 12.06
CA PRO A 144 -15.07 -1.19 12.38
C PRO A 144 -15.28 -0.03 11.40
N SER A 145 -16.53 0.23 11.02
CA SER A 145 -16.84 1.29 10.04
C SER A 145 -16.41 2.68 10.52
N GLU A 146 -16.43 2.92 11.83
CA GLU A 146 -15.96 4.17 12.43
C GLU A 146 -14.47 4.41 12.20
N ASP A 147 -13.63 3.39 12.39
CA ASP A 147 -12.19 3.44 12.12
C ASP A 147 -11.90 3.66 10.63
N PHE A 148 -12.69 3.02 9.75
CA PHE A 148 -12.55 3.24 8.31
C PHE A 148 -12.93 4.67 7.90
N ILE A 149 -14.04 5.20 8.44
CA ILE A 149 -14.46 6.58 8.22
C ILE A 149 -13.39 7.56 8.73
N ASP A 150 -12.83 7.33 9.92
CA ASP A 150 -11.74 8.14 10.45
C ASP A 150 -10.52 8.11 9.51
N GLY A 151 -10.13 6.93 9.04
CA GLY A 151 -9.05 6.79 8.05
C GLY A 151 -9.32 7.54 6.74
N LEU A 152 -10.56 7.56 6.24
CA LEU A 152 -10.94 8.31 5.04
C LEU A 152 -10.89 9.83 5.26
N LEU A 153 -11.31 10.31 6.43
CA LEU A 153 -11.23 11.73 6.79
C LEU A 153 -9.75 12.18 6.92
N ASN A 154 -8.89 11.34 7.48
CA ASN A 154 -7.45 11.59 7.53
C ASN A 154 -6.83 11.66 6.12
N ILE A 155 -7.25 10.78 5.20
CA ILE A 155 -6.85 10.86 3.79
C ILE A 155 -7.30 12.20 3.20
N PHE A 156 -8.55 12.62 3.44
CA PHE A 156 -9.10 13.87 2.94
C PHE A 156 -8.26 15.07 3.38
N ASP A 157 -7.99 15.19 4.68
CA ASP A 157 -7.20 16.28 5.25
C ASP A 157 -5.77 16.30 4.70
N SER A 158 -5.15 15.12 4.57
CA SER A 158 -3.81 14.95 4.00
C SER A 158 -3.73 15.43 2.55
N VAL A 159 -4.69 15.05 1.70
CA VAL A 159 -4.68 15.48 0.30
C VAL A 159 -5.13 16.93 0.11
N GLN A 160 -5.98 17.45 1.00
CA GLN A 160 -6.35 18.86 1.02
C GLN A 160 -5.11 19.74 1.27
N GLY A 161 -4.24 19.37 2.21
CA GLY A 161 -2.97 20.05 2.46
C GLY A 161 -1.99 20.03 1.27
N LYS A 162 -2.20 19.13 0.29
CA LYS A 162 -1.33 18.92 -0.87
C LYS A 162 -1.90 19.40 -2.20
N LEU A 163 -3.02 20.14 -2.15
CA LEU A 163 -3.74 20.61 -3.34
C LEU A 163 -2.86 21.39 -4.34
N GLN A 164 -1.87 22.13 -3.87
CA GLN A 164 -0.98 22.89 -4.75
C GLN A 164 0.06 22.00 -5.44
N GLN A 165 0.53 20.95 -4.76
CA GLN A 165 1.57 20.06 -5.24
C GLN A 165 1.00 18.98 -6.16
N GLN A 166 -0.20 18.46 -5.87
CA GLN A 166 -0.83 17.36 -6.61
C GLN A 166 -2.34 17.62 -6.85
N PRO A 167 -2.72 18.70 -7.57
CA PRO A 167 -4.12 19.15 -7.65
C PRO A 167 -5.08 18.10 -8.16
N VAL A 168 -4.72 17.36 -9.22
CA VAL A 168 -5.59 16.34 -9.82
C VAL A 168 -5.79 15.17 -8.86
N ASN A 169 -4.72 14.64 -8.28
CA ASN A 169 -4.82 13.51 -7.35
C ASN A 169 -5.58 13.89 -6.08
N SER A 170 -5.32 15.09 -5.53
CA SER A 170 -6.03 15.60 -4.37
C SER A 170 -7.53 15.72 -4.63
N VAL A 171 -7.94 16.37 -5.72
CA VAL A 171 -9.36 16.54 -6.04
C VAL A 171 -10.05 15.18 -6.23
N LEU A 172 -9.45 14.27 -7.00
CA LEU A 172 -10.04 12.96 -7.24
C LEU A 172 -10.11 12.09 -5.98
N THR A 173 -9.15 12.23 -5.08
CA THR A 173 -9.14 11.52 -3.79
C THR A 173 -10.20 12.08 -2.86
N MET A 174 -10.33 13.41 -2.76
CA MET A 174 -11.42 14.05 -2.02
C MET A 174 -12.80 13.65 -2.56
N CYS A 175 -12.98 13.61 -3.89
CA CYS A 175 -14.23 13.13 -4.49
C CYS A 175 -14.55 11.67 -4.11
N ARG A 176 -13.54 10.79 -4.06
CA ARG A 176 -13.71 9.39 -3.63
C ARG A 176 -14.16 9.29 -2.17
N VAL A 177 -13.55 10.08 -1.28
CA VAL A 177 -13.95 10.15 0.13
C VAL A 177 -15.38 10.69 0.25
N CYS A 178 -15.69 11.82 -0.38
CA CYS A 178 -17.04 12.40 -0.33
C CYS A 178 -18.10 11.46 -0.92
N TRP A 179 -17.78 10.71 -1.98
CA TRP A 179 -18.71 9.74 -2.56
C TRP A 179 -19.01 8.58 -1.61
N TYR A 180 -18.02 8.11 -0.85
CA TYR A 180 -18.24 7.05 0.14
C TYR A 180 -19.09 7.53 1.33
N LEU A 181 -18.94 8.78 1.74
CA LEU A 181 -19.64 9.36 2.89
C LEU A 181 -21.05 9.90 2.58
N ALA A 182 -21.45 9.92 1.30
CA ALA A 182 -22.73 10.46 0.82
C ALA A 182 -23.85 9.41 0.84
#